data_AF-A0A522DGB6-F1
#
_entry.id   AF-A0A522DGB6-F1
#
_cell.length_a   1.000
_cell.length_b   1.000
_cell.length_c   1.000
_cell.angle_alpha   90.00
_cell.angle_beta   90.00
_cell.angle_gamma   90.00
#
_symmetry.space_group_name_H-M   'P 1'
#
loop_
_entity.id
_entity.type
_entity.pdbx_description
1 polymer ?
#
loop_
_entity_poly.entity_id
_entity_poly.type
_entity_poly.pdbx_seq_one_letter_code
_entity_poly.pdbx_strand_id
1 'polypeptide(L)'
;MAIENRLAVEYHQQDNDSYCGAACAQMILHDIGAGYISQDDLFEEINRQSLRDAGVVIWLSGPDGLTTVLNDLRPPGFLPRYFVLFSLMDAESISRKIVWTIFNYKVGPIALVFDYMHWIVVTGYEASADPITSDDVSYTIEGFFIHNPNPPLSTDPVEPHFSTDTCGTADARGIPNQHVDYDTWIRDYALPVTAGNWAGNFLAICDPDPPALKKGSVKKRKILFTGESLLNEETAATYAKKALADHNFFNQKFLEKLNTSAPVLIQRLDRSKDYYYIVPITDDEKRNYSLICVDARFGNYQQSAFSSDKKKYIRFSPLSKDEIIKKLKEAKELPHKLKNTIYPETLCIYPTLVWKPCKESLSPYLPFHMIIIGENRIYIRIDGEVFTSLTTNEKGI
;
A
#
# COMPACT_ATOMS: atom_id res chain seq x y z
N MET A 1 -2.13 -5.85 26.40
CA MET A 1 -1.13 -5.74 25.32
C MET A 1 -1.80 -6.26 24.08
N ALA A 2 -1.60 -5.62 22.94
CA ALA A 2 -2.11 -6.13 21.68
C ALA A 2 -1.43 -7.47 21.35
N ILE A 3 -2.15 -8.32 20.64
CA ILE A 3 -1.64 -9.53 20.04
C ILE A 3 -1.33 -9.26 18.57
N GLU A 4 -0.33 -9.97 18.05
CA GLU A 4 0.05 -9.93 16.64
C GLU A 4 -0.10 -11.33 16.05
N ASN A 5 -0.71 -11.41 14.87
CA ASN A 5 -0.74 -12.62 14.06
C ASN A 5 -0.28 -12.30 12.65
N ARG A 6 0.78 -12.95 12.18
CA ARG A 6 1.40 -12.69 10.89
C ARG A 6 1.70 -13.99 10.15
N LEU A 7 1.24 -14.05 8.91
CA LEU A 7 1.49 -15.12 7.96
C LEU A 7 2.81 -14.89 7.24
N ALA A 8 3.47 -15.98 6.86
CA ALA A 8 4.73 -15.96 6.13
C ALA A 8 4.51 -15.95 4.61
N VAL A 9 3.50 -15.22 4.13
CA VAL A 9 3.20 -15.10 2.70
C VAL A 9 4.42 -14.49 2.00
N GLU A 10 4.88 -15.13 0.94
CA GLU A 10 5.98 -14.60 0.13
C GLU A 10 5.52 -13.39 -0.66
N TYR A 11 6.33 -12.32 -0.65
CA TYR A 11 6.01 -11.10 -1.38
C TYR A 11 6.35 -11.25 -2.87
N HIS A 12 5.41 -10.88 -3.73
CA HIS A 12 5.63 -10.71 -5.16
C HIS A 12 5.26 -9.28 -5.57
N GLN A 13 6.19 -8.59 -6.24
CA GLN A 13 5.94 -7.27 -6.83
C GLN A 13 5.10 -7.42 -8.10
N GLN A 14 4.27 -6.44 -8.46
CA GLN A 14 3.58 -6.48 -9.75
C GLN A 14 4.53 -6.23 -10.92
N ASP A 15 4.37 -7.00 -11.99
CA ASP A 15 5.26 -6.94 -13.16
C ASP A 15 4.91 -5.73 -14.03
N ASN A 16 3.64 -5.33 -13.99
CA ASN A 16 3.06 -4.27 -14.81
C ASN A 16 2.17 -3.35 -13.95
N ASP A 17 1.90 -2.14 -14.43
CA ASP A 17 1.12 -1.09 -13.75
C ASP A 17 -0.35 -1.46 -13.51
N SER A 18 -0.80 -2.57 -14.09
CA SER A 18 -2.18 -3.05 -14.11
C SER A 18 -2.34 -4.43 -13.44
N TYR A 19 -1.26 -4.97 -12.85
CA TYR A 19 -1.18 -6.36 -12.41
C TYR A 19 -1.34 -6.55 -10.91
N CYS A 20 -1.84 -5.55 -10.15
CA CYS A 20 -1.97 -5.72 -8.71
C CYS A 20 -2.81 -6.96 -8.30
N GLY A 21 -3.89 -7.25 -9.03
CA GLY A 21 -4.74 -8.41 -8.78
C GLY A 21 -4.03 -9.73 -9.11
N ALA A 22 -3.30 -9.78 -10.20
CA ALA A 22 -2.49 -10.93 -10.60
C ALA A 22 -1.33 -11.19 -9.62
N ALA A 23 -0.64 -10.15 -9.17
CA ALA A 23 0.39 -10.25 -8.14
C ALA A 23 -0.19 -10.76 -6.80
N CYS A 24 -1.36 -10.26 -6.39
CA CYS A 24 -2.07 -10.76 -5.21
C CYS A 24 -2.48 -12.23 -5.37
N ALA A 25 -2.98 -12.62 -6.54
CA ALA A 25 -3.30 -14.02 -6.83
C ALA A 25 -2.05 -14.91 -6.77
N GLN A 26 -0.94 -14.46 -7.34
CA GLN A 26 0.34 -15.19 -7.32
C GLN A 26 0.82 -15.41 -5.88
N MET A 27 0.84 -14.38 -5.04
CA MET A 27 1.21 -14.48 -3.61
C MET A 27 0.37 -15.53 -2.88
N ILE A 28 -0.96 -15.49 -3.03
CA ILE A 28 -1.86 -16.40 -2.31
C ILE A 28 -1.83 -17.82 -2.87
N LEU A 29 -1.81 -17.99 -4.19
CA LEU A 29 -1.73 -19.31 -4.82
C LEU A 29 -0.41 -20.00 -4.47
N HIS A 30 0.70 -19.25 -4.44
CA HIS A 30 1.98 -19.78 -4.00
C HIS A 30 1.93 -20.24 -2.53
N ASP A 31 1.42 -19.38 -1.63
CA ASP A 31 1.30 -19.66 -0.19
C ASP A 31 0.46 -20.92 0.11
N ILE A 32 -0.63 -21.14 -0.63
CA ILE A 32 -1.47 -22.33 -0.45
C ILE A 32 -0.94 -23.58 -1.19
N GLY A 33 0.20 -23.47 -1.88
CA GLY A 33 0.90 -24.61 -2.50
C GLY A 33 0.51 -24.93 -3.95
N ALA A 34 -0.06 -23.97 -4.70
CA ALA A 34 -0.30 -24.14 -6.13
C ALA A 34 1.01 -24.09 -6.95
N GLY A 35 2.09 -23.58 -6.35
CA GLY A 35 3.36 -23.33 -7.04
C GLY A 35 3.35 -21.99 -7.77
N TYR A 36 4.37 -21.79 -8.62
CA TYR A 36 4.53 -20.57 -9.38
C TYR A 36 3.61 -20.53 -10.60
N ILE A 37 2.88 -19.43 -10.78
CA ILE A 37 2.06 -19.11 -11.96
C ILE A 37 2.39 -17.67 -12.36
N SER A 38 2.59 -17.40 -13.65
CA SER A 38 2.99 -16.07 -14.11
C SER A 38 1.88 -15.03 -13.89
N GLN A 39 2.25 -13.77 -13.64
CA GLN A 39 1.25 -12.70 -13.50
C GLN A 39 0.55 -12.40 -14.83
N ASP A 40 1.20 -12.62 -15.97
CA ASP A 40 0.56 -12.53 -17.29
C ASP A 40 -0.61 -13.53 -17.43
N ASP A 41 -0.36 -14.82 -17.15
CA ASP A 41 -1.40 -15.86 -17.24
C ASP A 41 -2.54 -15.59 -16.25
N LEU A 42 -2.20 -15.17 -15.03
CA LEU A 42 -3.19 -14.81 -14.01
C LEU A 42 -4.01 -13.60 -14.44
N PHE A 43 -3.38 -12.55 -14.96
CA PHE A 43 -4.05 -11.34 -15.40
C PHE A 43 -5.02 -11.62 -16.55
N GLU A 44 -4.58 -12.36 -17.57
CA GLU A 44 -5.43 -12.73 -18.71
C GLU A 44 -6.66 -13.53 -18.26
N GLU A 45 -6.47 -14.50 -17.37
CA GLU A 45 -7.57 -15.31 -16.85
C GLU A 45 -8.53 -14.48 -15.99
N ILE A 46 -8.00 -13.65 -15.09
CA ILE A 46 -8.80 -12.74 -14.25
C ILE A 46 -9.65 -11.84 -15.14
N ASN A 47 -9.04 -11.22 -16.15
CA ASN A 47 -9.73 -10.31 -17.04
C ASN A 47 -10.85 -11.02 -17.84
N ARG A 48 -10.59 -12.25 -18.30
CA ARG A 48 -11.57 -13.08 -19.02
C ARG A 48 -12.79 -13.42 -18.18
N GLN A 49 -12.60 -13.68 -16.89
CA GLN A 49 -13.67 -14.07 -15.96
C GLN A 49 -14.39 -12.88 -15.33
N SER A 50 -13.82 -11.67 -15.43
CA SER A 50 -14.38 -10.47 -14.80
C SER A 50 -15.66 -10.00 -15.49
N LEU A 51 -16.69 -9.75 -14.67
CA LEU A 51 -17.92 -9.11 -15.10
C LEU A 51 -17.62 -7.71 -15.66
N ARG A 52 -18.32 -7.37 -16.75
CA ARG A 52 -18.28 -6.04 -17.33
C ARG A 52 -19.36 -5.18 -16.67
N ASP A 53 -18.97 -4.03 -16.11
CA ASP A 53 -19.93 -3.02 -15.65
C ASP A 53 -20.68 -2.44 -16.86
N ALA A 54 -22.00 -2.35 -16.78
CA ALA A 54 -22.80 -1.74 -17.83
C ALA A 54 -22.49 -0.23 -17.92
N GLY A 55 -21.92 0.23 -19.05
CA GLY A 55 -21.71 1.65 -19.35
C GLY A 55 -20.53 2.32 -18.64
N VAL A 56 -19.57 1.56 -18.07
CA VAL A 56 -18.43 2.10 -17.29
C VAL A 56 -17.10 1.46 -17.71
N VAL A 57 -15.99 2.13 -17.34
CA VAL A 57 -14.57 1.70 -17.40
C VAL A 57 -14.41 0.21 -17.06
N ILE A 58 -13.65 -0.50 -17.90
CA ILE A 58 -13.36 -1.93 -17.79
C ILE A 58 -12.47 -2.17 -16.55
N TRP A 59 -12.84 -3.13 -15.70
CA TRP A 59 -11.96 -3.64 -14.64
C TRP A 59 -10.74 -4.32 -15.27
N LEU A 60 -9.54 -3.95 -14.84
CA LEU A 60 -8.34 -4.67 -15.27
C LEU A 60 -8.24 -6.01 -14.52
N SER A 61 -8.32 -5.96 -13.20
CA SER A 61 -8.53 -7.13 -12.33
C SER A 61 -9.86 -7.03 -11.57
N GLY A 62 -10.93 -7.63 -12.10
CA GLY A 62 -12.26 -7.57 -11.48
C GLY A 62 -12.38 -8.45 -10.23
N PRO A 63 -13.18 -8.05 -9.21
CA PRO A 63 -13.32 -8.80 -7.96
C PRO A 63 -13.76 -10.26 -8.13
N ASP A 64 -14.72 -10.47 -9.03
CA ASP A 64 -15.33 -11.76 -9.33
C ASP A 64 -14.41 -12.64 -10.20
N GLY A 65 -13.72 -12.03 -11.18
CA GLY A 65 -12.70 -12.72 -11.96
C GLY A 65 -11.56 -13.22 -11.07
N LEU A 66 -11.03 -12.35 -10.21
CA LEU A 66 -9.97 -12.69 -9.25
C LEU A 66 -10.39 -13.82 -8.31
N THR A 67 -11.62 -13.77 -7.80
CA THR A 67 -12.17 -14.84 -6.94
C THR A 67 -12.31 -16.17 -7.69
N THR A 68 -12.72 -16.12 -8.96
CA THR A 68 -12.88 -17.31 -9.81
C THR A 68 -11.52 -17.97 -10.05
N VAL A 69 -10.52 -17.18 -10.45
CA VAL A 69 -9.15 -17.68 -10.72
C VAL A 69 -8.52 -18.34 -9.49
N LEU A 70 -8.60 -17.69 -8.32
CA LEU A 70 -8.10 -18.27 -7.07
C LEU A 70 -8.73 -19.63 -6.77
N ASN A 71 -10.01 -19.77 -7.09
CA ASN A 71 -10.76 -20.99 -6.84
C ASN A 71 -10.49 -22.08 -7.87
N ASP A 72 -10.28 -21.74 -9.13
CA ASP A 72 -10.00 -22.71 -10.18
C ASP A 72 -8.56 -23.25 -10.09
N LEU A 73 -7.62 -22.42 -9.62
CA LEU A 73 -6.19 -22.76 -9.52
C LEU A 73 -5.76 -23.27 -8.14
N ARG A 74 -6.68 -23.38 -7.17
CA ARG A 74 -6.34 -23.91 -5.82
C ARG A 74 -5.85 -25.37 -5.91
N PRO A 75 -4.80 -25.74 -5.18
CA PRO A 75 -4.26 -27.09 -5.24
C PRO A 75 -5.20 -28.09 -4.54
N PRO A 76 -5.13 -29.40 -4.87
CA PRO A 76 -5.95 -30.42 -4.21
C PRO A 76 -5.79 -30.46 -2.68
N GLY A 77 -4.60 -30.12 -2.17
CA GLY A 77 -4.33 -30.04 -0.73
C GLY A 77 -5.05 -28.90 0.00
N PHE A 78 -5.61 -27.93 -0.73
CA PHE A 78 -6.41 -26.86 -0.16
C PHE A 78 -7.90 -27.22 -0.03
N LEU A 79 -8.36 -28.25 -0.74
CA LEU A 79 -9.75 -28.70 -0.67
C LEU A 79 -10.09 -29.28 0.71
N PRO A 80 -11.32 -29.09 1.21
CA PRO A 80 -12.48 -28.47 0.55
C PRO A 80 -12.57 -26.94 0.73
N ARG A 81 -11.49 -26.26 1.17
CA ARG A 81 -11.51 -24.80 1.35
C ARG A 81 -11.58 -24.08 0.01
N TYR A 82 -12.20 -22.92 0.01
CA TYR A 82 -12.40 -22.08 -1.16
C TYR A 82 -12.49 -20.62 -0.74
N PHE A 83 -12.36 -19.71 -1.71
CA PHE A 83 -12.42 -18.28 -1.49
C PHE A 83 -13.80 -17.72 -1.85
N VAL A 84 -14.23 -16.72 -1.11
CA VAL A 84 -15.49 -15.99 -1.33
C VAL A 84 -15.19 -14.50 -1.41
N LEU A 85 -15.78 -13.85 -2.41
CA LEU A 85 -15.83 -12.40 -2.49
C LEU A 85 -16.88 -11.88 -1.51
N PHE A 86 -16.43 -11.15 -0.49
CA PHE A 86 -17.32 -10.39 0.37
C PHE A 86 -17.45 -8.96 -0.12
N SER A 87 -18.70 -8.51 -0.19
CA SER A 87 -19.08 -7.15 -0.51
C SER A 87 -19.97 -6.63 0.60
N LEU A 88 -19.40 -5.80 1.48
CA LEU A 88 -20.07 -5.33 2.70
C LEU A 88 -20.20 -3.82 2.66
N MET A 89 -21.26 -3.28 3.28
CA MET A 89 -21.53 -1.83 3.27
C MET A 89 -20.73 -1.04 4.31
N ASP A 90 -19.89 -1.69 5.10
CA ASP A 90 -19.09 -1.04 6.13
C ASP A 90 -17.68 -1.61 6.24
N ALA A 91 -16.73 -0.68 6.43
CA ALA A 91 -15.30 -0.97 6.51
C ALA A 91 -14.94 -1.80 7.75
N GLU A 92 -15.73 -1.73 8.82
CA GLU A 92 -15.43 -2.49 10.05
C GLU A 92 -15.73 -3.98 9.88
N SER A 93 -16.91 -4.33 9.36
CA SER A 93 -17.28 -5.73 9.13
C SER A 93 -16.36 -6.41 8.11
N ILE A 94 -15.93 -5.71 7.04
CA ILE A 94 -14.96 -6.30 6.10
C ILE A 94 -13.58 -6.49 6.76
N SER A 95 -13.15 -5.55 7.61
CA SER A 95 -11.90 -5.69 8.37
C SER A 95 -11.94 -6.84 9.36
N ARG A 96 -13.06 -7.05 10.06
CA ARG A 96 -13.21 -8.21 10.96
C ARG A 96 -13.22 -9.53 10.19
N LYS A 97 -13.79 -9.54 9.00
CA LYS A 97 -13.73 -10.70 8.11
C LYS A 97 -12.29 -11.02 7.71
N ILE A 98 -11.50 -10.01 7.34
CA ILE A 98 -10.06 -10.15 7.06
C ILE A 98 -9.33 -10.75 8.27
N VAL A 99 -9.56 -10.23 9.49
CA VAL A 99 -8.96 -10.76 10.73
C VAL A 99 -9.34 -12.22 10.95
N TRP A 100 -10.63 -12.58 10.79
CA TRP A 100 -11.09 -13.96 10.95
C TRP A 100 -10.42 -14.91 9.96
N THR A 101 -10.29 -14.52 8.69
CA THR A 101 -9.61 -15.33 7.68
C THR A 101 -8.16 -15.62 8.09
N ILE A 102 -7.42 -14.61 8.52
CA ILE A 102 -6.03 -14.77 8.95
C ILE A 102 -5.95 -15.67 10.19
N PHE A 103 -6.81 -15.44 11.18
CA PHE A 103 -6.80 -16.20 12.42
C PHE A 103 -7.20 -17.66 12.23
N ASN A 104 -8.34 -17.92 11.60
CA ASN A 104 -8.94 -19.25 11.55
C ASN A 104 -8.39 -20.09 10.39
N TYR A 105 -8.22 -19.48 9.21
CA TYR A 105 -7.84 -20.21 7.99
C TYR A 105 -6.34 -20.21 7.72
N LYS A 106 -5.59 -19.28 8.32
CA LYS A 106 -4.14 -19.11 8.14
C LYS A 106 -3.77 -18.82 6.67
N VAL A 107 -4.60 -18.04 5.98
CA VAL A 107 -4.39 -17.63 4.58
C VAL A 107 -4.56 -16.12 4.50
N GLY A 108 -3.77 -15.44 3.66
CA GLY A 108 -3.85 -14.01 3.46
C GLY A 108 -5.09 -13.60 2.65
N PRO A 109 -5.98 -12.72 3.17
CA PRO A 109 -7.04 -12.11 2.37
C PRO A 109 -6.49 -11.16 1.32
N ILE A 110 -7.23 -11.00 0.22
CA ILE A 110 -6.95 -9.96 -0.77
C ILE A 110 -8.00 -8.86 -0.62
N ALA A 111 -7.56 -7.63 -0.38
CA ALA A 111 -8.45 -6.49 -0.14
C ALA A 111 -8.38 -5.48 -1.28
N LEU A 112 -9.55 -4.97 -1.71
CA LEU A 112 -9.62 -3.83 -2.62
C LEU A 112 -9.49 -2.55 -1.80
N VAL A 113 -8.55 -1.70 -2.17
CA VAL A 113 -8.25 -0.45 -1.47
C VAL A 113 -8.25 0.73 -2.42
N PHE A 114 -8.26 1.93 -1.85
CA PHE A 114 -8.29 3.20 -2.58
C PHE A 114 -9.49 3.27 -3.55
N ASP A 115 -10.69 3.09 -3.00
CA ASP A 115 -11.99 3.15 -3.67
C ASP A 115 -12.23 1.90 -4.55
N TYR A 116 -11.52 1.79 -5.66
CA TYR A 116 -11.52 0.61 -6.52
C TYR A 116 -10.18 0.39 -7.22
N MET A 117 -9.17 1.18 -6.85
CA MET A 117 -7.99 1.31 -7.68
C MET A 117 -7.05 0.13 -7.52
N HIS A 118 -6.88 -0.45 -6.33
CA HIS A 118 -5.73 -1.32 -6.09
C HIS A 118 -6.05 -2.55 -5.24
N TRP A 119 -5.46 -3.70 -5.60
CA TRP A 119 -5.50 -4.92 -4.80
C TRP A 119 -4.23 -5.08 -3.98
N ILE A 120 -4.39 -5.45 -2.71
CA ILE A 120 -3.28 -5.77 -1.80
C ILE A 120 -3.55 -7.07 -1.06
N VAL A 121 -2.49 -7.74 -0.59
CA VAL A 121 -2.61 -8.89 0.31
C VAL A 121 -2.48 -8.43 1.75
N VAL A 122 -3.42 -8.84 2.61
CA VAL A 122 -3.31 -8.66 4.07
C VAL A 122 -2.67 -9.91 4.66
N THR A 123 -1.47 -9.76 5.20
CA THR A 123 -0.64 -10.86 5.71
C THR A 123 -0.71 -11.01 7.22
N GLY A 124 -1.35 -10.09 7.93
CA GLY A 124 -1.47 -10.17 9.38
C GLY A 124 -2.34 -9.09 9.98
N TYR A 125 -2.56 -9.18 11.29
CA TYR A 125 -3.27 -8.16 12.08
C TYR A 125 -2.63 -7.94 13.44
N GLU A 126 -2.89 -6.75 13.98
CA GLU A 126 -2.70 -6.41 15.39
C GLU A 126 -4.09 -6.17 16.02
N ALA A 127 -4.37 -6.77 17.17
CA ALA A 127 -5.69 -6.68 17.83
C ALA A 127 -5.59 -6.76 19.36
N SER A 128 -6.64 -6.36 20.08
CA SER A 128 -6.67 -6.48 21.55
C SER A 128 -6.76 -7.91 22.06
N ALA A 129 -7.30 -8.83 21.25
CA ALA A 129 -7.46 -10.26 21.49
C ALA A 129 -7.72 -10.98 20.16
N ASP A 130 -7.49 -12.30 20.13
CA ASP A 130 -7.86 -13.13 18.99
C ASP A 130 -9.38 -13.26 18.89
N PRO A 131 -9.96 -13.31 17.68
CA PRO A 131 -11.39 -13.57 17.53
C PRO A 131 -11.73 -14.99 17.99
N ILE A 132 -12.87 -15.17 18.66
CA ILE A 132 -13.35 -16.49 19.09
C ILE A 132 -14.18 -17.16 18.00
N THR A 133 -14.95 -16.37 17.25
CA THR A 133 -15.84 -16.80 16.16
C THR A 133 -15.83 -15.77 15.02
N SER A 134 -16.37 -16.13 13.85
CA SER A 134 -16.44 -15.22 12.69
C SER A 134 -17.33 -14.00 12.93
N ASP A 135 -18.24 -14.07 13.91
CA ASP A 135 -19.12 -12.99 14.35
C ASP A 135 -18.66 -12.28 15.64
N ASP A 136 -17.44 -12.58 16.12
CA ASP A 136 -16.89 -11.96 17.32
C ASP A 136 -16.56 -10.47 17.09
N VAL A 137 -17.16 -9.64 17.93
CA VAL A 137 -17.04 -8.18 17.91
C VAL A 137 -16.45 -7.63 19.22
N SER A 138 -16.00 -8.51 20.12
CA SER A 138 -15.52 -8.17 21.46
C SER A 138 -14.10 -7.59 21.49
N TYR A 139 -13.33 -7.76 20.42
CA TYR A 139 -11.98 -7.23 20.27
C TYR A 139 -11.94 -5.94 19.43
N THR A 140 -10.91 -5.13 19.65
CA THR A 140 -10.57 -3.98 18.80
C THR A 140 -9.44 -4.36 17.84
N ILE A 141 -9.56 -3.95 16.58
CA ILE A 141 -8.47 -4.03 15.60
C ILE A 141 -7.55 -2.82 15.84
N GLU A 142 -6.24 -3.05 15.90
CA GLU A 142 -5.23 -2.01 16.08
C GLU A 142 -4.47 -1.71 14.78
N GLY A 143 -4.31 -2.70 13.90
CA GLY A 143 -3.67 -2.49 12.60
C GLY A 143 -3.63 -3.74 11.73
N PHE A 144 -3.11 -3.57 10.52
CA PHE A 144 -2.93 -4.65 9.54
C PHE A 144 -1.50 -4.68 9.01
N PHE A 145 -0.99 -5.89 8.81
CA PHE A 145 0.22 -6.12 8.03
C PHE A 145 -0.18 -6.40 6.58
N ILE A 146 0.44 -5.71 5.63
CA ILE A 146 0.09 -5.81 4.22
C ILE A 146 1.31 -5.98 3.33
N HIS A 147 1.08 -6.63 2.19
CA HIS A 147 1.94 -6.62 1.02
C HIS A 147 1.25 -5.82 -0.07
N ASN A 148 1.87 -4.70 -0.44
CA ASN A 148 1.42 -3.84 -1.53
C ASN A 148 2.30 -4.13 -2.75
N PRO A 149 1.75 -4.71 -3.84
CA PRO A 149 2.56 -5.13 -4.99
C PRO A 149 3.12 -3.95 -5.80
N ASN A 150 2.61 -2.72 -5.63
CA ASN A 150 3.09 -1.51 -6.29
C ASN A 150 4.39 -0.97 -5.64
N PRO A 151 5.33 -0.35 -6.41
CA PRO A 151 5.23 0.04 -7.82
C PRO A 151 5.44 -1.12 -8.77
N PRO A 152 5.00 -1.01 -10.05
CA PRO A 152 5.39 -1.97 -11.07
C PRO A 152 6.91 -1.95 -11.29
N LEU A 153 7.42 -3.03 -11.88
CA LEU A 153 8.79 -3.04 -12.37
C LEU A 153 8.98 -1.93 -13.41
N SER A 154 9.93 -1.02 -13.16
CA SER A 154 10.40 -0.10 -14.19
C SER A 154 11.17 -0.92 -15.24
N THR A 155 10.57 -1.21 -16.39
CA THR A 155 11.14 -1.96 -17.54
C THR A 155 12.55 -1.42 -17.92
N ASP A 156 13.60 -2.15 -18.34
CA ASP A 156 13.73 -3.23 -19.34
C ASP A 156 15.21 -3.76 -19.33
N PRO A 157 15.52 -5.05 -19.62
CA PRO A 157 14.58 -6.13 -19.86
C PRO A 157 13.80 -6.46 -18.61
N VAL A 158 12.48 -6.49 -18.75
CA VAL A 158 11.62 -7.26 -17.86
C VAL A 158 11.90 -8.71 -18.20
N GLU A 159 12.87 -9.34 -17.52
CA GLU A 159 12.93 -10.79 -17.56
C GLU A 159 11.67 -11.29 -16.85
N PRO A 160 10.84 -12.13 -17.52
CA PRO A 160 9.67 -12.73 -16.87
C PRO A 160 10.12 -13.37 -15.57
N HIS A 161 9.36 -13.20 -14.49
CA HIS A 161 9.69 -13.94 -13.28
C HIS A 161 9.60 -15.44 -13.59
N PHE A 162 10.64 -16.17 -13.19
CA PHE A 162 10.66 -17.63 -13.28
C PHE A 162 10.65 -18.18 -11.86
N SER A 163 10.30 -19.45 -11.71
CA SER A 163 10.14 -20.14 -10.42
C SER A 163 11.39 -20.16 -9.50
N THR A 164 12.54 -19.67 -9.97
CA THR A 164 13.79 -19.55 -9.22
C THR A 164 14.20 -18.10 -8.94
N ASP A 165 13.46 -17.11 -9.43
CA ASP A 165 13.72 -15.70 -9.16
C ASP A 165 13.22 -15.35 -7.77
N THR A 166 14.07 -14.72 -6.97
CA THR A 166 13.74 -14.17 -5.64
C THR A 166 12.91 -12.88 -5.76
N CYS A 167 12.00 -12.81 -6.74
CA CYS A 167 11.28 -11.60 -7.15
C CYS A 167 10.71 -10.83 -5.96
N GLY A 168 11.07 -9.56 -5.81
CA GLY A 168 10.54 -8.70 -4.75
C GLY A 168 10.92 -9.07 -3.30
N THR A 169 11.41 -10.29 -3.02
CA THR A 169 11.85 -10.76 -1.68
C THR A 169 13.12 -10.06 -1.17
N ALA A 170 13.48 -8.96 -1.82
CA ALA A 170 14.72 -8.26 -1.62
C ALA A 170 14.58 -6.80 -1.18
N ASP A 171 13.40 -6.31 -0.81
CA ASP A 171 13.18 -4.91 -0.36
C ASP A 171 13.76 -3.81 -1.32
N ALA A 172 14.32 -4.21 -2.47
CA ALA A 172 15.01 -3.39 -3.45
C ALA A 172 14.08 -3.02 -4.60
N ARG A 173 12.94 -3.72 -4.68
CA ARG A 173 11.86 -3.54 -5.65
C ARG A 173 10.55 -3.85 -4.92
N GLY A 174 9.56 -2.97 -5.00
CA GLY A 174 8.35 -3.06 -4.17
C GLY A 174 8.48 -2.44 -2.77
N ILE A 175 7.38 -2.46 -2.00
CA ILE A 175 7.38 -2.08 -0.58
C ILE A 175 6.78 -3.25 0.20
N PRO A 176 7.56 -4.33 0.40
CA PRO A 176 7.11 -5.47 1.18
C PRO A 176 6.92 -5.07 2.64
N ASN A 177 6.12 -5.85 3.37
CA ASN A 177 6.01 -5.77 4.83
C ASN A 177 5.68 -4.37 5.34
N GLN A 178 4.46 -3.92 5.08
CA GLN A 178 3.96 -2.70 5.68
C GLN A 178 3.10 -3.03 6.88
N HIS A 179 3.07 -2.13 7.86
CA HIS A 179 2.05 -2.08 8.90
C HIS A 179 1.23 -0.81 8.72
N VAL A 180 -0.09 -0.92 8.81
CA VAL A 180 -1.04 0.19 8.70
C VAL A 180 -1.88 0.23 9.97
N ASP A 181 -1.81 1.33 10.71
CA ASP A 181 -2.68 1.57 11.87
C ASP A 181 -4.15 1.53 11.46
N TYR A 182 -5.02 0.99 12.32
CA TYR A 182 -6.42 0.76 11.95
C TYR A 182 -7.18 2.05 11.59
N ASP A 183 -6.89 3.18 12.23
CA ASP A 183 -7.50 4.45 11.85
C ASP A 183 -7.04 4.87 10.44
N THR A 184 -5.78 4.62 10.11
CA THR A 184 -5.23 4.87 8.77
C THR A 184 -5.81 3.91 7.75
N TRP A 185 -6.01 2.64 8.10
CA TRP A 185 -6.66 1.65 7.25
C TRP A 185 -8.05 2.10 6.83
N ILE A 186 -8.92 2.44 7.79
CA ILE A 186 -10.30 2.85 7.52
C ILE A 186 -10.36 4.19 6.78
N ARG A 187 -9.46 5.12 7.13
CA ARG A 187 -9.46 6.45 6.54
C ARG A 187 -8.87 6.46 5.13
N ASP A 188 -7.83 5.68 4.87
CA ASP A 188 -7.00 5.85 3.66
C ASP A 188 -7.06 4.66 2.71
N TYR A 189 -7.22 3.43 3.22
CA TYR A 189 -7.15 2.19 2.42
C TYR A 189 -8.53 1.61 2.12
N ALA A 190 -9.27 1.21 3.16
CA ALA A 190 -10.61 0.65 3.05
C ALA A 190 -11.62 1.77 2.78
N LEU A 191 -11.62 2.27 1.54
CA LEU A 191 -12.60 3.18 1.00
C LEU A 191 -13.65 2.39 0.21
N PRO A 192 -14.92 2.78 0.23
CA PRO A 192 -15.96 2.08 -0.52
C PRO A 192 -15.77 2.32 -2.02
N VAL A 193 -16.12 1.32 -2.82
CA VAL A 193 -16.19 1.45 -4.28
C VAL A 193 -17.23 2.52 -4.65
N THR A 194 -16.88 3.50 -5.47
CA THR A 194 -17.76 4.63 -5.79
C THR A 194 -18.57 4.42 -7.06
N ALA A 195 -18.24 3.42 -7.89
CA ALA A 195 -18.92 3.18 -9.17
C ALA A 195 -18.93 1.71 -9.61
N GLY A 196 -19.97 1.32 -10.37
CA GLY A 196 -20.11 -0.03 -10.95
C GLY A 196 -20.99 -0.96 -10.12
N ASN A 197 -20.96 -2.26 -10.42
CA ASN A 197 -21.79 -3.28 -9.75
C ASN A 197 -21.56 -3.37 -8.23
N TRP A 198 -20.38 -2.93 -7.77
CA TRP A 198 -19.96 -2.98 -6.37
C TRP A 198 -20.09 -1.63 -5.64
N ALA A 199 -20.68 -0.61 -6.27
CA ALA A 199 -20.77 0.74 -5.70
C ALA A 199 -21.41 0.74 -4.29
N GLY A 200 -20.79 1.49 -3.38
CA GLY A 200 -21.16 1.61 -1.97
C GLY A 200 -20.55 0.54 -1.05
N ASN A 201 -19.88 -0.48 -1.59
CA ASN A 201 -19.36 -1.59 -0.81
C ASN A 201 -17.83 -1.56 -0.65
N PHE A 202 -17.37 -2.21 0.42
CA PHE A 202 -15.98 -2.56 0.68
C PHE A 202 -15.77 -4.02 0.31
N LEU A 203 -14.70 -4.32 -0.42
CA LEU A 203 -14.48 -5.65 -1.00
C LEU A 203 -13.23 -6.31 -0.42
N ALA A 204 -13.37 -7.60 -0.09
CA ALA A 204 -12.24 -8.48 0.18
C ALA A 204 -12.57 -9.91 -0.25
N ILE A 205 -11.54 -10.63 -0.70
CA ILE A 205 -11.61 -12.06 -1.00
C ILE A 205 -11.05 -12.79 0.22
N CYS A 206 -11.91 -13.59 0.83
CA CYS A 206 -11.68 -14.21 2.13
C CYS A 206 -12.13 -15.68 2.12
N ASP A 207 -11.97 -16.35 3.26
CA ASP A 207 -12.54 -17.67 3.53
C ASP A 207 -14.10 -17.67 3.54
N PRO A 208 -14.80 -18.81 3.51
CA PRO A 208 -16.24 -18.85 3.28
C PRO A 208 -17.12 -18.57 4.51
N ASP A 209 -16.58 -18.45 5.73
CA ASP A 209 -17.42 -18.21 6.92
C ASP A 209 -18.16 -16.85 6.82
N PRO A 210 -19.39 -16.74 7.35
CA PRO A 210 -20.12 -15.48 7.30
C PRO A 210 -19.40 -14.37 8.11
N PRO A 211 -19.48 -13.10 7.68
CA PRO A 211 -18.87 -11.98 8.39
C PRO A 211 -19.69 -11.63 9.64
N ALA A 212 -19.07 -10.86 10.55
CA ALA A 212 -19.76 -10.29 11.69
C ALA A 212 -20.91 -9.38 11.25
N LEU A 213 -22.12 -9.67 11.75
CA LEU A 213 -23.34 -8.90 11.48
C LEU A 213 -23.43 -7.61 12.29
N LYS A 214 -22.62 -7.47 13.32
CA LYS A 214 -22.60 -6.33 14.23
C LYS A 214 -21.27 -5.61 14.12
N LYS A 215 -21.31 -4.30 14.38
CA LYS A 215 -20.11 -3.51 14.62
C LYS A 215 -19.61 -3.77 16.02
N GLY A 216 -18.30 -3.89 16.16
CA GLY A 216 -17.66 -3.95 17.46
C GLY A 216 -17.20 -2.60 17.93
N SER A 217 -16.32 -2.61 18.93
CA SER A 217 -15.66 -1.40 19.39
C SER A 217 -14.48 -1.07 18.50
N VAL A 218 -14.33 0.21 18.18
CA VAL A 218 -13.11 0.77 17.59
C VAL A 218 -12.32 1.49 18.69
N LYS A 219 -11.01 1.25 18.74
CA LYS A 219 -10.11 1.95 19.66
C LYS A 219 -10.14 3.43 19.32
N LYS A 220 -10.49 4.28 20.28
CA LYS A 220 -10.50 5.73 20.05
C LYS A 220 -9.07 6.23 19.88
N ARG A 221 -8.81 6.92 18.77
CA ARG A 221 -7.57 7.65 18.55
C ARG A 221 -7.28 8.59 19.70
N LYS A 222 -6.11 8.46 20.30
CA LYS A 222 -5.60 9.47 21.23
C LYS A 222 -5.06 10.64 20.42
N ILE A 223 -5.69 11.80 20.50
CA ILE A 223 -5.19 13.03 19.90
C ILE A 223 -4.01 13.55 20.75
N LEU A 224 -2.82 13.64 20.16
CA LEU A 224 -1.59 14.03 20.88
C LEU A 224 -1.35 15.54 20.81
N PHE A 225 -1.84 16.19 19.75
CA PHE A 225 -1.70 17.62 19.49
C PHE A 225 -3.03 18.21 18.98
N THR A 226 -3.24 19.51 19.09
CA THR A 226 -4.50 20.18 18.68
C THR A 226 -4.70 20.20 17.17
N GLY A 227 -3.62 20.10 16.38
CA GLY A 227 -3.65 20.20 14.93
C GLY A 227 -3.87 21.62 14.41
N GLU A 228 -3.66 22.65 15.23
CA GLU A 228 -3.69 24.07 14.84
C GLU A 228 -2.47 24.47 14.00
N SER A 229 -1.33 23.82 14.21
CA SER A 229 -0.11 23.96 13.42
C SER A 229 0.43 22.60 13.00
N LEU A 230 1.30 22.59 12.00
CA LEU A 230 2.10 21.41 11.70
C LEU A 230 3.14 21.19 12.80
N LEU A 231 3.48 19.94 13.06
CA LEU A 231 4.60 19.55 13.89
C LEU A 231 5.90 20.02 13.26
N ASN A 232 6.92 20.28 14.08
CA ASN A 232 8.28 20.43 13.57
C ASN A 232 8.90 19.03 13.32
N GLU A 233 9.99 19.02 12.56
CA GLU A 233 10.71 17.80 12.17
C GLU A 233 11.20 16.99 13.39
N GLU A 234 11.78 17.63 14.40
CA GLU A 234 12.26 16.96 15.61
C GLU A 234 11.14 16.21 16.36
N THR A 235 9.97 16.83 16.43
CA THR A 235 8.78 16.23 17.05
C THR A 235 8.32 15.03 16.22
N ALA A 236 8.20 15.18 14.89
CA ALA A 236 7.83 14.07 14.02
C ALA A 236 8.80 12.87 14.15
N ALA A 237 10.11 13.13 14.20
CA ALA A 237 11.13 12.11 14.40
C ALA A 237 11.00 11.40 15.76
N THR A 238 10.72 12.16 16.82
CA THR A 238 10.48 11.62 18.16
C THR A 238 9.27 10.67 18.18
N TYR A 239 8.15 11.08 17.58
CA TYR A 239 6.94 10.25 17.54
C TYR A 239 7.08 9.04 16.61
N ALA A 240 7.87 9.14 15.54
CA ALA A 240 8.22 8.00 14.69
C ALA A 240 9.01 6.94 15.49
N LYS A 241 10.04 7.33 16.27
CA LYS A 241 10.77 6.41 17.15
C LYS A 241 9.86 5.81 18.22
N LYS A 242 8.98 6.62 18.80
CA LYS A 242 7.99 6.14 19.78
C LYS A 242 7.09 5.07 19.19
N ALA A 243 6.60 5.26 17.97
CA ALA A 243 5.74 4.29 17.29
C ALA A 243 6.43 2.91 17.13
N LEU A 244 7.73 2.90 16.80
CA LEU A 244 8.48 1.65 16.70
C LEU A 244 8.49 0.85 18.01
N ALA A 245 8.57 1.55 19.15
CA ALA A 245 8.53 0.92 20.46
C ALA A 245 7.10 0.50 20.84
N ASP A 246 6.10 1.37 20.60
CA ASP A 246 4.71 1.12 20.98
C ASP A 246 4.12 -0.10 20.25
N HIS A 247 4.51 -0.36 19.00
CA HIS A 247 4.08 -1.51 18.21
C HIS A 247 5.05 -2.71 18.25
N ASN A 248 6.12 -2.64 19.05
CA ASN A 248 7.11 -3.74 19.21
C ASN A 248 7.73 -4.26 17.90
N PHE A 249 7.81 -3.45 16.84
CA PHE A 249 8.35 -3.89 15.54
C PHE A 249 9.80 -4.38 15.64
N PHE A 250 10.54 -3.89 16.63
CA PHE A 250 11.92 -4.28 16.90
C PHE A 250 12.15 -4.53 18.38
N ASN A 251 13.11 -5.39 18.69
CA ASN A 251 13.58 -5.52 20.06
C ASN A 251 14.28 -4.23 20.53
N GLN A 252 14.17 -3.96 21.84
CA GLN A 252 14.69 -2.74 22.47
C GLN A 252 16.18 -2.46 22.15
N LYS A 253 17.03 -3.48 22.17
CA LYS A 253 18.47 -3.35 21.89
C LYS A 253 18.75 -2.93 20.45
N PHE A 254 17.88 -3.29 19.51
CA PHE A 254 17.99 -2.87 18.13
C PHE A 254 17.49 -1.44 17.96
N LEU A 255 16.37 -1.07 18.58
CA LEU A 255 15.84 0.30 18.57
C LEU A 255 16.85 1.34 19.04
N GLU A 256 17.64 1.02 20.07
CA GLU A 256 18.69 1.89 20.62
C GLU A 256 19.80 2.22 19.61
N LYS A 257 19.97 1.41 18.56
CA LYS A 257 20.95 1.63 17.49
C LYS A 257 20.39 2.36 16.28
N LEU A 258 19.08 2.62 16.27
CA LEU A 258 18.42 3.25 15.14
C LEU A 258 18.42 4.77 15.28
N ASN A 259 18.83 5.42 14.19
CA ASN A 259 18.81 6.86 14.03
C ASN A 259 17.60 7.26 13.17
N THR A 260 17.26 8.54 13.21
CA THR A 260 16.27 9.14 12.30
C THR A 260 17.00 10.08 11.35
N SER A 261 16.71 9.95 10.05
CA SER A 261 17.06 10.97 9.07
C SER A 261 16.07 12.14 9.12
N ALA A 262 16.34 13.19 8.33
CA ALA A 262 15.45 14.34 8.20
C ALA A 262 14.04 13.89 7.77
N PRO A 263 12.99 14.18 8.56
CA PRO A 263 11.61 13.98 8.17
C PRO A 263 11.27 14.74 6.90
N VAL A 264 10.53 14.12 6.00
CA VAL A 264 10.04 14.74 4.77
C VAL A 264 8.55 15.01 4.91
N LEU A 265 8.12 16.25 4.71
CA LEU A 265 6.71 16.63 4.77
C LEU A 265 6.00 16.32 3.44
N ILE A 266 4.87 15.64 3.52
CA ILE A 266 4.01 15.29 2.39
C ILE A 266 2.63 15.94 2.62
N GLN A 267 2.10 16.56 1.56
CA GLN A 267 0.71 17.02 1.50
C GLN A 267 -0.16 16.03 0.73
N ARG A 268 -1.32 15.67 1.29
CA ARG A 268 -2.37 14.96 0.54
C ARG A 268 -3.04 15.89 -0.47
N LEU A 269 -3.16 15.46 -1.72
CA LEU A 269 -3.78 16.26 -2.79
C LEU A 269 -5.29 16.08 -2.91
N ASP A 270 -5.83 14.96 -2.42
CA ASP A 270 -7.24 14.61 -2.48
C ASP A 270 -8.02 15.10 -1.24
N ARG A 271 -7.34 15.70 -0.26
CA ARG A 271 -7.93 16.19 0.99
C ARG A 271 -7.35 17.53 1.40
N SER A 272 -8.21 18.39 1.95
CA SER A 272 -7.79 19.69 2.44
C SER A 272 -7.12 19.56 3.81
N LYS A 273 -5.99 20.25 4.00
CA LYS A 273 -5.26 20.34 5.28
C LYS A 273 -4.85 18.99 5.88
N ASP A 274 -4.56 18.02 5.02
CA ASP A 274 -4.09 16.70 5.41
C ASP A 274 -2.61 16.55 5.00
N TYR A 275 -1.77 16.31 6.00
CA TYR A 275 -0.32 16.31 5.90
C TYR A 275 0.24 15.19 6.76
N TYR A 276 1.29 14.56 6.29
CA TYR A 276 2.05 13.57 7.06
C TYR A 276 3.54 13.73 6.80
N TYR A 277 4.34 13.34 7.78
CA TYR A 277 5.77 13.18 7.63
C TYR A 277 6.08 11.74 7.25
N ILE A 278 7.02 11.54 6.33
CA ILE A 278 7.78 10.28 6.24
C ILE A 278 9.09 10.50 6.99
N VAL A 279 9.32 9.71 8.03
CA VAL A 279 10.54 9.72 8.82
C VAL A 279 11.35 8.47 8.48
N PRO A 280 12.47 8.60 7.75
CA PRO A 280 13.35 7.46 7.51
C PRO A 280 14.11 7.10 8.79
N ILE A 281 14.06 5.83 9.14
CA ILE A 281 14.79 5.23 10.25
C ILE A 281 16.03 4.58 9.67
N THR A 282 17.20 5.00 10.12
CA THR A 282 18.48 4.56 9.56
C THR A 282 19.34 3.83 10.57
N ASP A 283 20.27 3.04 10.06
CA ASP A 283 21.41 2.56 10.85
C ASP A 283 22.52 3.62 10.94
N ASP A 284 23.65 3.23 11.53
CA ASP A 284 24.86 4.05 11.65
C ASP A 284 25.50 4.41 10.29
N GLU A 285 25.23 3.62 9.25
CA GLU A 285 25.67 3.86 7.87
C GLU A 285 24.69 4.73 7.08
N LYS A 286 23.66 5.29 7.75
CA LYS A 286 22.58 6.11 7.15
C LYS A 286 21.75 5.39 6.11
N ARG A 287 21.66 4.06 6.18
CA ARG A 287 20.84 3.26 5.27
C ARG A 287 19.44 3.13 5.86
N ASN A 288 18.41 3.41 5.07
CA ASN A 288 17.03 3.38 5.55
C ASN A 288 16.57 1.93 5.78
N TYR A 289 16.30 1.60 7.04
CA TYR A 289 15.79 0.30 7.44
C TYR A 289 14.25 0.27 7.48
N SER A 290 13.65 1.42 7.82
CA SER A 290 12.20 1.58 7.88
C SER A 290 11.81 3.01 7.49
N LEU A 291 10.61 3.17 6.95
CA LEU A 291 9.98 4.46 6.74
C LEU A 291 8.73 4.53 7.61
N ILE A 292 8.63 5.55 8.47
CA ILE A 292 7.48 5.72 9.36
C ILE A 292 6.68 6.94 8.93
N CYS A 293 5.39 6.75 8.69
CA CYS A 293 4.45 7.83 8.46
C CYS A 293 3.86 8.33 9.79
N VAL A 294 4.00 9.63 10.04
CA VAL A 294 3.44 10.30 11.21
C VAL A 294 2.52 11.42 10.73
N ASP A 295 1.32 11.49 11.28
CA ASP A 295 0.39 12.58 11.05
C ASP A 295 1.02 13.92 11.43
N ALA A 296 1.20 14.81 10.44
CA ALA A 296 1.96 16.04 10.65
C ALA A 296 1.19 17.08 11.48
N ARG A 297 -0.09 16.87 11.78
CA ARG A 297 -0.90 17.77 12.62
C ARG A 297 -1.10 17.22 14.01
N PHE A 298 -1.35 15.92 14.12
CA PHE A 298 -1.77 15.28 15.36
C PHE A 298 -0.72 14.35 15.98
N GLY A 299 0.41 14.11 15.30
CA GLY A 299 1.56 13.34 15.80
C GLY A 299 1.33 11.84 15.95
N ASN A 300 0.17 11.35 15.52
CA ASN A 300 -0.12 9.93 15.56
C ASN A 300 0.69 9.19 14.49
N TYR A 301 1.15 8.00 14.86
CA TYR A 301 1.56 7.00 13.89
C TYR A 301 0.43 6.70 12.92
N GLN A 302 0.77 6.53 11.64
CA GLN A 302 -0.19 6.16 10.60
C GLN A 302 0.13 4.79 10.01
N GLN A 303 1.38 4.58 9.64
CA GLN A 303 1.83 3.37 8.95
C GLN A 303 3.35 3.32 8.89
N SER A 304 3.90 2.16 8.58
CA SER A 304 5.33 1.97 8.36
C SER A 304 5.61 0.93 7.30
N ALA A 305 6.75 1.09 6.61
CA ALA A 305 7.34 0.08 5.75
C ALA A 305 8.66 -0.42 6.35
N PHE A 306 8.96 -1.71 6.20
CA PHE A 306 10.14 -2.33 6.78
C PHE A 306 10.92 -3.14 5.75
N SER A 307 12.24 -3.08 5.84
CA SER A 307 13.09 -4.06 5.18
C SER A 307 13.09 -5.37 5.97
N SER A 308 12.81 -6.47 5.27
CA SER A 308 12.88 -7.83 5.80
C SER A 308 14.30 -8.37 5.92
N ASP A 309 15.23 -7.87 5.11
CA ASP A 309 16.63 -8.30 5.12
C ASP A 309 17.55 -7.16 5.58
N LYS A 310 18.36 -7.40 6.62
CA LYS A 310 19.34 -6.42 7.14
C LYS A 310 20.38 -5.95 6.12
N LYS A 311 20.55 -6.66 5.01
CA LYS A 311 21.46 -6.29 3.91
C LYS A 311 20.78 -5.45 2.85
N LYS A 312 19.46 -5.30 2.93
CA LYS A 312 18.63 -4.60 1.96
C LYS A 312 17.99 -3.40 2.67
N TYR A 313 17.71 -2.34 1.92
CA TYR A 313 17.35 -1.04 2.49
C TYR A 313 16.31 -0.37 1.61
N ILE A 314 15.38 0.34 2.24
CA ILE A 314 14.30 1.02 1.54
C ILE A 314 14.86 2.27 0.88
N ARG A 315 14.82 2.34 -0.45
CA ARG A 315 15.26 3.54 -1.17
C ARG A 315 14.24 4.66 -0.94
N PHE A 316 14.66 5.70 -0.24
CA PHE A 316 13.87 6.90 -0.01
C PHE A 316 14.82 8.09 0.12
N SER A 317 14.89 8.89 -0.93
CA SER A 317 15.72 10.09 -0.99
C SER A 317 15.02 11.11 -1.87
N PRO A 318 14.47 12.20 -1.32
CA PRO A 318 13.96 13.28 -2.14
C PRO A 318 15.03 13.80 -3.09
N LEU A 319 14.66 13.93 -4.37
CA LEU A 319 15.51 14.54 -5.39
C LEU A 319 15.89 15.99 -5.03
N SER A 320 17.15 16.33 -5.25
CA SER A 320 17.64 17.71 -5.25
C SER A 320 17.09 18.51 -6.43
N LYS A 321 17.17 19.84 -6.36
CA LYS A 321 16.75 20.72 -7.46
C LYS A 321 17.45 20.39 -8.78
N ASP A 322 18.75 20.07 -8.74
CA ASP A 322 19.52 19.75 -9.94
C ASP A 322 19.11 18.40 -10.55
N GLU A 323 18.82 17.40 -9.70
CA GLU A 323 18.28 16.12 -10.14
C GLU A 323 16.89 16.27 -10.76
N ILE A 324 16.02 17.09 -10.16
CA ILE A 324 14.71 17.45 -10.73
C ILE A 324 14.87 18.04 -12.13
N ILE A 325 15.74 19.04 -12.29
CA ILE A 325 16.00 19.69 -13.59
C ILE A 325 16.51 18.68 -14.61
N LYS A 326 17.45 17.81 -14.20
CA LYS A 326 18.00 16.76 -15.07
C LYS A 326 16.90 15.82 -15.53
N LYS A 327 16.09 15.28 -14.60
CA LYS A 327 14.98 14.38 -14.89
C LYS A 327 13.97 15.01 -15.85
N LEU A 328 13.60 16.28 -15.64
CA LEU A 328 12.67 16.98 -16.54
C LEU A 328 13.24 17.12 -17.96
N LYS A 329 14.54 17.38 -18.12
CA LYS A 329 15.18 17.48 -19.45
C LYS A 329 15.22 16.13 -20.18
N GLU A 330 15.40 15.04 -19.43
CA GLU A 330 15.49 13.67 -19.94
C GLU A 330 14.11 13.01 -20.17
N ALA A 331 13.06 13.49 -19.50
CA ALA A 331 11.73 12.87 -19.47
C ALA A 331 11.09 12.72 -20.85
N LYS A 332 10.89 11.49 -21.34
CA LYS A 332 10.29 11.24 -22.66
C LYS A 332 8.87 11.81 -22.80
N GLU A 333 8.10 11.77 -21.71
CA GLU A 333 6.68 12.20 -21.65
C GLU A 333 6.46 13.72 -21.84
N LEU A 334 7.49 14.55 -21.66
CA LEU A 334 7.33 15.99 -21.78
C LEU A 334 7.42 16.45 -23.25
N PRO A 335 6.48 17.30 -23.74
CA PRO A 335 6.57 17.88 -25.07
C PRO A 335 7.89 18.63 -25.30
N HIS A 336 8.48 18.51 -26.50
CA HIS A 336 9.74 19.19 -26.84
C HIS A 336 9.72 20.70 -26.54
N LYS A 337 8.59 21.37 -26.82
CA LYS A 337 8.42 22.80 -26.53
C LYS A 337 8.58 23.10 -25.04
N LEU A 338 8.03 22.25 -24.16
CA LEU A 338 8.15 22.40 -22.71
C LEU A 338 9.59 22.14 -22.26
N LYS A 339 10.25 21.12 -22.81
CA LYS A 339 11.66 20.82 -22.50
C LYS A 339 12.61 21.99 -22.78
N ASN A 340 12.40 22.68 -23.89
CA ASN A 340 13.20 23.84 -24.28
C ASN A 340 12.97 25.07 -23.38
N THR A 341 11.98 25.02 -22.48
CA THR A 341 11.68 26.10 -21.52
C THR A 341 12.10 25.78 -20.08
N ILE A 342 12.74 24.63 -19.85
CA ILE A 342 13.22 24.22 -18.53
C ILE A 342 14.52 24.96 -18.20
N TYR A 343 14.38 26.03 -17.42
CA TYR A 343 15.48 26.76 -16.82
C TYR A 343 15.29 26.82 -15.29
N PRO A 344 16.38 26.87 -14.49
CA PRO A 344 16.28 26.97 -13.03
C PRO A 344 15.36 28.09 -12.51
N GLU A 345 15.22 29.17 -13.29
CA GLU A 345 14.45 30.38 -13.00
C GLU A 345 12.97 30.27 -13.40
N THR A 346 12.63 29.37 -14.33
CA THR A 346 11.24 29.17 -14.78
C THR A 346 10.49 28.11 -13.98
N LEU A 347 11.18 27.41 -13.07
CA LEU A 347 10.67 26.32 -12.26
C LEU A 347 10.20 26.83 -10.89
N CYS A 348 8.94 26.62 -10.58
CA CYS A 348 8.44 26.69 -9.20
C CYS A 348 8.28 25.27 -8.67
N ILE A 349 9.17 24.86 -7.76
CA ILE A 349 9.07 23.58 -7.05
C ILE A 349 8.23 23.81 -5.81
N TYR A 350 7.16 23.02 -5.66
CA TYR A 350 6.31 23.09 -4.49
C TYR A 350 7.12 22.74 -3.23
N PRO A 351 6.97 23.48 -2.11
CA PRO A 351 7.89 23.38 -0.97
C PRO A 351 7.84 22.06 -0.21
N THR A 352 6.81 21.25 -0.43
CA THR A 352 6.65 19.92 0.16
C THR A 352 6.48 18.88 -0.93
N LEU A 353 6.72 17.62 -0.61
CA LEU A 353 6.25 16.55 -1.48
C LEU A 353 4.71 16.49 -1.42
N VAL A 354 4.11 15.89 -2.43
CA VAL A 354 2.67 15.73 -2.53
C VAL A 354 2.31 14.29 -2.85
N TRP A 355 1.16 13.83 -2.40
CA TRP A 355 0.69 12.48 -2.71
C TRP A 355 -0.83 12.39 -2.70
N LYS A 356 -1.37 11.50 -3.51
CA LYS A 356 -2.73 10.96 -3.42
C LYS A 356 -2.71 9.57 -4.08
N PRO A 357 -3.59 8.64 -3.70
CA PRO A 357 -3.80 7.42 -4.47
C PRO A 357 -4.11 7.78 -5.93
N CYS A 358 -3.29 7.27 -6.84
CA CYS A 358 -3.42 7.44 -8.28
C CYS A 358 -2.67 6.30 -8.97
N LYS A 359 -2.91 6.08 -10.27
CA LYS A 359 -2.20 5.06 -11.06
C LYS A 359 -0.69 5.19 -10.95
N GLU A 360 -0.22 6.44 -10.95
CA GLU A 360 1.19 6.78 -10.88
C GLU A 360 1.76 6.57 -9.47
N SER A 361 0.95 6.37 -8.44
CA SER A 361 1.42 6.01 -7.10
C SER A 361 0.30 5.45 -6.22
N LEU A 362 0.28 4.13 -6.10
CA LEU A 362 -0.59 3.39 -5.17
C LEU A 362 0.11 3.10 -3.85
N SER A 363 1.11 3.91 -3.48
CA SER A 363 1.81 3.81 -2.20
C SER A 363 2.16 5.18 -1.62
N PRO A 364 1.82 5.45 -0.35
CA PRO A 364 2.15 6.70 0.33
C PRO A 364 3.65 6.94 0.51
N TYR A 365 4.48 5.90 0.32
CA TYR A 365 5.95 6.00 0.35
C TYR A 365 6.57 6.37 -1.01
N LEU A 366 5.74 6.52 -2.05
CA LEU A 366 6.15 7.01 -3.36
C LEU A 366 5.48 8.37 -3.67
N PRO A 367 5.74 9.42 -2.87
CA PRO A 367 5.21 10.75 -3.13
C PRO A 367 5.90 11.40 -4.33
N PHE A 368 5.38 12.56 -4.74
CA PHE A 368 5.86 13.32 -5.88
C PHE A 368 6.46 14.66 -5.44
N HIS A 369 7.53 15.07 -6.13
CA HIS A 369 7.83 16.48 -6.31
C HIS A 369 6.80 17.06 -7.27
N MET A 370 6.15 18.17 -6.90
CA MET A 370 5.26 18.90 -7.81
C MET A 370 5.98 20.15 -8.31
N ILE A 371 6.08 20.26 -9.63
CA ILE A 371 6.77 21.33 -10.33
C ILE A 371 5.76 22.08 -11.20
N ILE A 372 5.80 23.41 -11.13
CA ILE A 372 4.99 24.29 -11.96
C ILE A 372 5.91 24.98 -12.98
N ILE A 373 5.59 24.85 -14.27
CA ILE A 373 6.28 25.48 -15.40
C ILE A 373 5.23 26.21 -16.26
N GLY A 374 5.11 27.52 -16.06
CA GLY A 374 4.00 28.29 -16.62
C GLY A 374 2.67 27.76 -16.09
N GLU A 375 1.81 27.29 -16.98
CA GLU A 375 0.50 26.70 -16.62
C GLU A 375 0.57 25.18 -16.37
N ASN A 376 1.70 24.54 -16.68
CA ASN A 376 1.83 23.10 -16.59
C ASN A 376 2.20 22.67 -15.17
N ARG A 377 1.54 21.61 -14.68
CA ARG A 377 1.93 20.89 -13.47
C ARG A 377 2.58 19.58 -13.87
N ILE A 378 3.77 19.34 -13.37
CA ILE A 378 4.55 18.12 -13.61
C ILE A 378 4.82 17.48 -12.26
N TYR A 379 4.72 16.16 -12.21
CA TYR A 379 4.98 15.37 -11.03
C TYR A 379 6.20 14.49 -11.28
N ILE A 380 7.16 14.52 -10.37
CA ILE A 380 8.29 13.59 -10.40
C ILE A 380 8.20 12.74 -9.15
N ARG A 381 7.88 11.46 -9.31
CA ARG A 381 7.81 10.52 -8.19
C ARG A 381 9.20 10.36 -7.58
N ILE A 382 9.28 9.99 -6.31
CA ILE A 382 10.56 9.99 -5.57
C ILE A 382 11.64 9.07 -6.18
N ASP A 383 11.25 8.09 -6.99
CA ASP A 383 12.15 7.22 -7.78
C ASP A 383 12.66 7.87 -9.09
N GLY A 384 12.12 9.04 -9.45
CA GLY A 384 12.52 9.82 -10.61
C GLY A 384 11.65 9.63 -11.85
N GLU A 385 10.58 8.86 -11.77
CA GLU A 385 9.59 8.76 -12.85
C GLU A 385 8.82 10.08 -13.00
N VAL A 386 8.58 10.49 -14.26
CA VAL A 386 8.04 11.82 -14.59
C VAL A 386 6.65 11.69 -15.21
N PHE A 387 5.69 12.40 -14.63
CA PHE A 387 4.28 12.37 -15.01
C PHE A 387 3.76 13.77 -15.29
N THR A 388 2.92 13.91 -16.31
CA THR A 388 2.24 15.17 -16.67
C THR A 388 0.86 15.29 -16.03
N SER A 389 0.35 14.22 -15.42
CA SER A 389 -0.94 14.18 -14.73
C SER A 389 -0.97 13.05 -13.70
N LEU A 390 -2.00 13.03 -12.84
CA LEU A 390 -2.23 11.97 -11.86
C LEU A 390 -3.63 11.36 -12.07
N THR A 391 -3.68 10.11 -12.50
CA THR A 391 -4.88 9.37 -12.94
C THR A 391 -5.60 8.72 -11.76
N THR A 392 -6.92 8.88 -11.67
CA THR A 392 -7.73 8.47 -10.47
C THR A 392 -9.01 7.70 -10.80
N ASN A 393 -9.23 7.36 -12.06
CA ASN A 393 -10.48 6.80 -12.57
C ASN A 393 -10.33 5.39 -13.18
N GLU A 394 -9.18 4.74 -13.00
CA GLU A 394 -8.95 3.35 -13.44
C GLU A 394 -9.28 2.35 -12.33
N LYS A 395 -9.84 1.19 -12.70
CA LYS A 395 -10.36 0.18 -11.76
C LYS A 395 -9.48 -1.08 -11.73
N GLY A 396 -9.02 -1.47 -10.54
CA GLY A 396 -8.28 -2.70 -10.28
C GLY A 396 -6.89 -2.76 -10.92
N ILE A 397 -6.13 -1.66 -10.82
CA ILE A 397 -4.76 -1.42 -11.34
C ILE A 397 -3.65 -1.81 -10.36
#